data_AF-A0A164K0J9-F1
#
_entry.id   AF-A0A164K0J9-F1
#
_cell.length_a   1.000
_cell.length_b   1.000
_cell.length_c   1.000
_cell.angle_alpha   90.00
_cell.angle_beta   90.00
_cell.angle_gamma   90.00
#
_symmetry.space_group_name_H-M   'P 1'
#
loop_
_entity.id
_entity.type
_entity.pdbx_description
1 polymer ?
#
loop_
_entity_poly.entity_id
_entity_poly.type
_entity_poly.pdbx_seq_one_letter_code
_entity_poly.pdbx_strand_id
1 'polypeptide(L)'
;MAGKKHAGFKDNLEADEHRRRSLFQGLTGRHGADVSGKAGTDPNLRGMLLAAYGPGARGGVNTAAAAQDLGVSRRTVERWVAPEGRQRIAKPKPDTLRKLTTKSRQSATTQQGRRAAIKSVRESKQGKSITKYGARVQIKGRQGVAGGGGFYIRDRSIQIPPDQGGMSPSDVEAMWSAYERGGDKELSKWLSGYASDKYVDGWTFESIDNISIDPI
;
A
#
# COMPACT_ATOMS: atom_id res chain seq x y z
N MET A 1 -0.04 40.72 -5.73
CA MET A 1 -0.42 39.31 -6.00
C MET A 1 0.10 38.46 -4.86
N ALA A 2 -0.80 37.90 -4.04
CA ALA A 2 -0.41 37.09 -2.89
C ALA A 2 0.17 35.75 -3.37
N GLY A 3 1.45 35.51 -3.10
CA GLY A 3 2.07 34.21 -3.32
C GLY A 3 1.36 33.16 -2.48
N LYS A 4 0.68 32.21 -3.12
CA LYS A 4 0.26 30.97 -2.47
C LYS A 4 1.51 30.35 -1.86
N LYS A 5 1.61 30.37 -0.54
CA LYS A 5 2.56 29.53 0.20
C LYS A 5 2.31 28.11 -0.29
N HIS A 6 3.22 27.57 -1.08
CA HIS A 6 3.22 26.16 -1.41
C HIS A 6 3.33 25.42 -0.09
N ALA A 7 2.22 24.81 0.35
CA ALA A 7 2.22 23.95 1.51
C ALA A 7 3.28 22.88 1.23
N GLY A 8 4.40 22.97 1.94
CA GLY A 8 5.44 21.97 1.85
C GLY A 8 4.86 20.60 2.16
N PHE A 9 5.57 19.57 1.71
CA PHE A 9 5.39 18.13 1.93
C PHE A 9 4.82 17.66 3.29
N LYS A 10 4.76 18.53 4.31
CA LYS A 10 4.45 18.21 5.70
C LYS A 10 2.98 18.36 6.13
N ASP A 11 2.13 19.15 5.46
CA ASP A 11 0.89 19.60 6.14
C ASP A 11 -0.46 19.08 5.60
N ASN A 12 -0.48 18.26 4.55
CA ASN A 12 -1.74 17.67 4.09
C ASN A 12 -1.98 16.30 4.72
N LEU A 13 -2.32 16.28 6.02
CA LEU A 13 -2.82 15.09 6.72
C LEU A 13 -4.15 14.55 6.15
N GLU A 14 -4.90 15.39 5.41
CA GLU A 14 -6.11 15.01 4.68
C GLU A 14 -5.85 14.53 3.24
N ALA A 15 -4.61 14.65 2.72
CA ALA A 15 -4.19 14.08 1.43
C ALA A 15 -3.74 12.59 1.51
N ASP A 16 -4.03 11.89 2.61
CA ASP A 16 -3.29 10.68 3.00
C ASP A 16 -4.11 9.36 2.98
N GLU A 17 -5.32 9.34 2.40
CA GLU A 17 -6.08 8.09 2.25
C GLU A 17 -5.82 7.39 0.92
N HIS A 18 -5.93 8.13 -0.19
CA HIS A 18 -5.66 7.59 -1.53
C HIS A 18 -4.22 7.10 -1.65
N ARG A 19 -3.26 7.94 -1.23
CA ARG A 19 -1.83 7.59 -1.20
C ARG A 19 -1.56 6.34 -0.37
N ARG A 20 -2.04 6.29 0.88
CA ARG A 20 -1.88 5.11 1.76
C ARG A 20 -2.47 3.86 1.15
N ARG A 21 -3.64 3.97 0.51
CA ARG A 21 -4.27 2.85 -0.18
C ARG A 21 -3.40 2.40 -1.36
N SER A 22 -2.97 3.31 -2.23
CA SER A 22 -2.12 3.01 -3.37
C SER A 22 -0.78 2.39 -2.98
N LEU A 23 -0.11 2.96 -1.98
CA LEU A 23 1.16 2.44 -1.45
C LEU A 23 0.95 1.07 -0.82
N PHE A 24 -0.06 0.91 0.04
CA PHE A 24 -0.36 -0.38 0.65
C PHE A 24 -0.64 -1.45 -0.41
N GLN A 25 -1.51 -1.15 -1.38
CA GLN A 25 -1.85 -2.11 -2.45
C GLN A 25 -0.62 -2.46 -3.30
N GLY A 26 0.17 -1.45 -3.70
CA GLY A 26 1.36 -1.64 -4.53
C GLY A 26 2.47 -2.42 -3.83
N LEU A 27 2.75 -2.10 -2.57
CA LEU A 27 3.79 -2.78 -1.78
C LEU A 27 3.40 -4.20 -1.39
N THR A 28 2.11 -4.45 -1.16
CA THR A 28 1.63 -5.73 -0.64
C THR A 28 1.07 -6.67 -1.70
N GLY A 29 0.89 -6.19 -2.93
CA GLY A 29 0.18 -6.91 -4.00
C GLY A 29 -1.32 -7.12 -3.71
N ARG A 30 -1.85 -6.52 -2.64
CA ARG A 30 -3.25 -6.70 -2.21
C ARG A 30 -4.20 -5.77 -2.98
N HIS A 31 -4.25 -5.92 -4.31
CA HIS A 31 -5.08 -5.09 -5.17
C HIS A 31 -6.56 -5.08 -4.74
N GLY A 32 -7.13 -3.90 -4.60
CA GLY A 32 -8.50 -3.70 -4.11
C GLY A 32 -8.66 -3.74 -2.59
N ALA A 33 -7.55 -3.82 -1.82
CA ALA A 33 -7.58 -3.68 -0.37
C ALA A 33 -8.06 -2.29 0.06
N ASP A 34 -8.90 -2.25 1.09
CA ASP A 34 -9.43 -1.03 1.67
C ASP A 34 -8.85 -0.81 3.07
N VAL A 35 -8.01 0.21 3.18
CA VAL A 35 -7.32 0.62 4.42
C VAL A 35 -7.86 1.96 4.97
N SER A 36 -9.01 2.41 4.47
CA SER A 36 -9.63 3.69 4.86
C SER A 36 -10.03 3.75 6.33
N GLY A 37 -10.43 2.62 6.90
CA GLY A 37 -11.07 2.58 8.21
C GLY A 37 -12.46 3.22 8.23
N LYS A 38 -13.15 3.29 7.09
CA LYS A 38 -14.49 3.86 6.99
C LYS A 38 -15.53 2.77 6.72
N ALA A 39 -16.41 2.53 7.68
CA ALA A 39 -17.63 1.74 7.48
C ALA A 39 -18.75 2.68 6.98
N GLY A 40 -18.78 2.94 5.67
CA GLY A 40 -19.86 3.71 5.04
C GLY A 40 -21.21 2.96 5.04
N THR A 41 -22.19 3.51 4.31
CA THR A 41 -23.50 2.86 4.12
C THR A 41 -23.36 1.52 3.41
N ASP A 42 -22.45 1.44 2.44
CA ASP A 42 -22.07 0.22 1.72
C ASP A 42 -20.55 -0.04 1.88
N PRO A 43 -20.14 -0.78 2.93
CA PRO A 43 -18.72 -1.02 3.20
C PRO A 43 -18.12 -2.00 2.17
N ASN A 44 -16.92 -1.71 1.67
CA ASN A 44 -16.16 -2.64 0.84
C ASN A 44 -15.58 -3.80 1.69
N LEU A 45 -16.45 -4.74 2.09
CA LEU A 45 -16.09 -5.85 2.98
C LEU A 45 -14.94 -6.70 2.42
N ARG A 46 -14.98 -6.98 1.11
CA ARG A 46 -13.90 -7.73 0.44
C ARG A 46 -12.56 -7.00 0.56
N GLY A 47 -12.55 -5.70 0.30
CA GLY A 47 -11.35 -4.87 0.43
C GLY A 47 -10.83 -4.78 1.86
N MET A 48 -11.72 -4.61 2.84
CA MET A 48 -11.34 -4.54 4.26
C MET A 48 -10.78 -5.87 4.76
N LEU A 49 -11.39 -7.00 4.38
CA LEU A 49 -10.91 -8.32 4.73
C LEU A 49 -9.57 -8.63 4.06
N LEU A 50 -9.40 -8.24 2.80
CA LEU A 50 -8.14 -8.38 2.09
C LEU A 50 -7.02 -7.54 2.74
N ALA A 51 -7.33 -6.32 3.16
CA ALA A 51 -6.40 -5.48 3.92
C ALA A 51 -5.98 -6.11 5.25
N ALA A 52 -6.95 -6.58 6.04
CA ALA A 52 -6.71 -7.10 7.38
C ALA A 52 -6.04 -8.49 7.40
N TYR A 53 -6.48 -9.40 6.52
CA TYR A 53 -6.13 -10.83 6.61
C TYR A 53 -5.34 -11.35 5.42
N GLY A 54 -5.17 -10.53 4.37
CA GLY A 54 -4.45 -10.91 3.16
C GLY A 54 -5.16 -11.99 2.34
N PRO A 55 -4.49 -12.48 1.29
CA PRO A 55 -5.04 -13.50 0.43
C PRO A 55 -5.01 -14.89 1.08
N GLY A 56 -5.98 -15.74 0.72
CA GLY A 56 -5.96 -17.17 1.05
C GLY A 56 -5.04 -17.96 0.10
N ALA A 57 -4.75 -19.21 0.46
CA ALA A 57 -3.85 -20.08 -0.31
C ALA A 57 -4.30 -20.34 -1.76
N ARG A 58 -5.60 -20.27 -2.03
CA ARG A 58 -6.20 -20.45 -3.37
C ARG A 58 -6.58 -19.13 -4.05
N GLY A 59 -6.04 -18.01 -3.57
CA GLY A 59 -6.49 -16.68 -3.95
C GLY A 59 -7.75 -16.24 -3.19
N GLY A 60 -8.21 -15.02 -3.46
CA GLY A 60 -9.30 -14.39 -2.70
C GLY A 60 -8.91 -14.09 -1.25
N VAL A 61 -9.88 -13.73 -0.41
CA VAL A 61 -9.67 -13.37 1.00
C VAL A 61 -9.35 -14.60 1.86
N ASN A 62 -8.45 -14.47 2.83
CA ASN A 62 -8.23 -15.49 3.86
C ASN A 62 -9.42 -15.57 4.84
N THR A 63 -10.47 -16.30 4.45
CA THR A 63 -11.71 -16.42 5.22
C THR A 63 -11.54 -17.20 6.52
N ALA A 64 -10.57 -18.12 6.61
CA ALA A 64 -10.28 -18.88 7.81
C ALA A 64 -9.71 -17.98 8.92
N ALA A 65 -8.68 -17.20 8.61
CA ALA A 65 -8.09 -16.24 9.56
C ALA A 65 -9.09 -15.17 9.96
N ALA A 66 -9.86 -14.64 9.00
CA ALA A 66 -10.90 -13.67 9.27
C ALA A 66 -11.99 -14.21 10.23
N ALA A 67 -12.47 -15.43 9.98
CA ALA A 67 -13.50 -16.07 10.81
C ALA A 67 -13.04 -16.26 12.26
N GLN A 68 -11.84 -16.81 12.44
CA GLN A 68 -11.23 -17.04 13.75
C GLN A 68 -11.08 -15.74 14.53
N ASP A 69 -10.51 -14.71 13.91
CA ASP A 69 -10.23 -13.44 14.58
C ASP A 69 -11.49 -12.60 14.79
N LEU A 70 -12.47 -12.62 13.87
CA LEU A 70 -13.72 -11.87 14.02
C LEU A 70 -14.75 -12.58 14.91
N GLY A 71 -14.52 -13.85 15.29
CA GLY A 71 -15.43 -14.62 16.12
C GLY A 71 -16.72 -15.01 15.39
N VAL A 72 -16.64 -15.33 14.10
CA VAL A 72 -17.78 -15.75 13.27
C VAL A 72 -17.47 -17.04 12.53
N SER A 73 -18.48 -17.70 11.96
CA SER A 73 -18.25 -18.87 11.11
C SER A 73 -17.55 -18.49 9.80
N ARG A 74 -16.73 -19.40 9.25
CA ARG A 74 -16.14 -19.23 7.91
C ARG A 74 -17.20 -18.99 6.84
N ARG A 75 -18.33 -19.71 6.90
CA ARG A 75 -19.47 -19.51 6.01
C ARG A 75 -20.06 -18.11 6.11
N THR A 76 -20.06 -17.49 7.28
CA THR A 76 -20.50 -16.09 7.46
C THR A 76 -19.58 -15.14 6.69
N VAL A 77 -18.26 -15.33 6.77
CA VAL A 77 -17.30 -14.50 6.03
C VAL A 77 -17.44 -14.71 4.52
N GLU A 78 -17.59 -15.96 4.08
CA GLU A 78 -17.82 -16.30 2.67
C GLU A 78 -19.08 -15.61 2.12
N ARG A 79 -20.17 -15.57 2.91
CA ARG A 79 -21.40 -14.87 2.54
C ARG A 79 -21.25 -13.34 2.46
N TRP A 80 -20.29 -12.73 3.16
CA TRP A 80 -20.01 -11.29 3.03
C TRP A 80 -19.33 -10.94 1.69
N VAL A 81 -18.53 -11.86 1.16
CA VAL A 81 -17.77 -11.66 -0.10
C VAL A 81 -18.37 -12.40 -1.28
N ALA A 82 -19.50 -13.09 -1.08
CA ALA A 82 -20.23 -13.76 -2.13
C ALA A 82 -20.79 -12.75 -3.14
N PRO A 83 -20.92 -13.14 -4.43
CA PRO A 83 -21.66 -12.36 -5.42
C PRO A 83 -23.08 -12.03 -4.94
N GLU A 84 -23.69 -11.01 -5.54
CA GLU A 84 -25.08 -10.64 -5.24
C GLU A 84 -26.06 -11.80 -5.44
N GLY A 85 -27.03 -11.91 -4.52
CA GLY A 85 -28.04 -12.97 -4.53
C GLY A 85 -28.46 -13.41 -3.13
N ARG A 86 -29.36 -14.40 -3.04
CA ARG A 86 -29.96 -14.89 -1.79
C ARG A 86 -28.95 -15.33 -0.71
N GLN A 87 -27.75 -15.72 -1.12
CA GLN A 87 -26.72 -16.19 -0.19
C GLN A 87 -25.88 -15.04 0.38
N ARG A 88 -25.89 -13.83 -0.20
CA ARG A 88 -25.07 -12.71 0.27
C ARG A 88 -25.59 -12.16 1.59
N ILE A 89 -24.70 -11.86 2.52
CA ILE A 89 -24.98 -10.99 3.68
C ILE A 89 -24.34 -9.65 3.36
N ALA A 90 -25.16 -8.64 3.09
CA ALA A 90 -24.67 -7.33 2.67
C ALA A 90 -23.88 -6.61 3.78
N LYS A 91 -24.22 -6.84 5.06
CA LYS A 91 -23.60 -6.11 6.17
C LYS A 91 -23.36 -7.01 7.40
N PRO A 92 -22.14 -7.03 7.98
CA PRO A 92 -21.89 -7.66 9.27
C PRO A 92 -22.66 -6.95 10.39
N LYS A 93 -22.77 -7.62 11.56
CA LYS A 93 -23.24 -6.96 12.78
C LYS A 93 -22.37 -5.72 13.08
N PRO A 94 -22.92 -4.65 13.69
CA PRO A 94 -22.18 -3.41 13.94
C PRO A 94 -20.82 -3.61 14.62
N ASP A 95 -20.74 -4.45 15.65
CA ASP A 95 -19.48 -4.69 16.38
C ASP A 95 -18.44 -5.43 15.52
N THR A 96 -18.87 -6.41 14.75
CA THR A 96 -18.00 -7.12 13.80
C THR A 96 -17.49 -6.18 12.71
N LEU A 97 -18.36 -5.30 12.20
CA LEU A 97 -17.99 -4.30 11.20
C LEU A 97 -16.99 -3.29 11.77
N ARG A 98 -17.20 -2.80 13.00
CA ARG A 98 -16.24 -1.93 13.71
C ARG A 98 -14.89 -2.61 13.88
N LYS A 99 -14.87 -3.86 14.34
CA LYS A 99 -13.64 -4.65 14.48
C LYS A 99 -12.89 -4.82 13.16
N LEU A 100 -13.61 -5.18 12.09
CA LEU A 100 -13.04 -5.32 10.75
C LEU A 100 -12.47 -3.99 10.24
N THR A 101 -13.21 -2.90 10.41
CA THR A 101 -12.82 -1.54 9.99
C THR A 101 -11.55 -1.07 10.70
N THR A 102 -11.45 -1.33 12.01
CA THR A 102 -10.25 -1.02 12.79
C THR A 102 -9.04 -1.82 12.29
N LYS A 103 -9.20 -3.13 12.07
CA LYS A 103 -8.10 -4.00 11.60
C LYS A 103 -7.64 -3.66 10.20
N SER A 104 -8.58 -3.36 9.29
CA SER A 104 -8.24 -2.96 7.93
C SER A 104 -7.43 -1.67 7.91
N ARG A 105 -7.80 -0.65 8.69
CA ARG A 105 -6.99 0.57 8.86
C ARG A 105 -5.63 0.28 9.46
N GLN A 106 -5.60 -0.49 10.56
CA GLN A 106 -4.36 -0.80 11.28
C GLN A 106 -3.32 -1.50 10.42
N SER A 107 -3.74 -2.27 9.39
CA SER A 107 -2.83 -2.94 8.46
C SER A 107 -1.87 -1.97 7.75
N ALA A 108 -2.29 -0.72 7.48
CA ALA A 108 -1.45 0.30 6.87
C ALA A 108 -0.96 1.36 7.86
N THR A 109 -1.70 1.63 8.94
CA THR A 109 -1.38 2.74 9.85
C THR A 109 -0.46 2.38 11.01
N THR A 110 -0.43 1.12 11.44
CA THR A 110 0.45 0.70 12.54
C THR A 110 1.72 0.04 12.01
N GLN A 111 2.83 0.20 12.73
CA GLN A 111 4.09 -0.47 12.39
C GLN A 111 3.93 -2.00 12.38
N GLN A 112 3.20 -2.56 13.35
CA GLN A 112 2.92 -3.99 13.42
C GLN A 112 2.10 -4.47 12.22
N GLY A 113 1.05 -3.72 11.83
CA GLY A 113 0.22 -4.04 10.67
C GLY A 113 1.01 -4.06 9.37
N ARG A 114 1.84 -3.03 9.15
CA ARG A 114 2.71 -2.95 7.96
C ARG A 114 3.73 -4.08 7.93
N ARG A 115 4.39 -4.39 9.06
CA ARG A 115 5.30 -5.53 9.18
C ARG A 115 4.62 -6.85 8.84
N ALA A 116 3.42 -7.09 9.35
CA ALA A 116 2.67 -8.30 9.04
C ALA A 116 2.30 -8.38 7.55
N ALA A 117 1.92 -7.25 6.94
CA ALA A 117 1.60 -7.19 5.52
C ALA A 117 2.84 -7.46 4.65
N ILE A 118 3.97 -6.79 4.90
CA ILE A 118 5.22 -6.99 4.16
C ILE A 118 5.81 -8.39 4.42
N LYS A 119 5.71 -8.93 5.64
CA LYS A 119 6.09 -10.32 5.92
C LYS A 119 5.37 -11.30 4.98
N SER A 120 4.07 -11.12 4.76
CA SER A 120 3.32 -11.97 3.82
C SER A 120 3.80 -11.82 2.37
N VAL A 121 4.30 -10.63 1.99
CA VAL A 121 4.94 -10.41 0.68
C VAL A 121 6.22 -11.21 0.60
N ARG A 122 7.14 -11.06 1.56
CA ARG A 122 8.42 -11.80 1.61
C ARG A 122 8.23 -13.31 1.53
N GLU A 123 7.19 -13.83 2.18
CA GLU A 123 6.88 -15.27 2.20
C GLU A 123 6.25 -15.78 0.88
N SER A 124 5.73 -14.88 0.03
CA SER A 124 5.13 -15.24 -1.25
C SER A 124 6.16 -15.70 -2.28
N LYS A 125 5.72 -16.40 -3.34
CA LYS A 125 6.60 -16.79 -4.46
C LYS A 125 7.29 -15.57 -5.09
N GLN A 126 6.54 -14.49 -5.33
CA GLN A 126 7.05 -13.25 -5.90
C GLN A 126 8.06 -12.59 -4.96
N GLY A 127 7.73 -12.46 -3.67
CA GLY A 127 8.63 -11.88 -2.67
C GLY A 127 9.93 -12.66 -2.50
N LYS A 128 9.88 -14.00 -2.53
CA LYS A 128 11.11 -14.82 -2.53
C LYS A 128 11.99 -14.56 -3.74
N SER A 129 11.40 -14.32 -4.90
CA SER A 129 12.14 -13.92 -6.11
C SER A 129 12.77 -12.55 -5.94
N ILE A 130 12.02 -11.59 -5.40
CA ILE A 130 12.48 -10.22 -5.11
C ILE A 130 13.66 -10.23 -4.13
N THR A 131 13.54 -10.95 -3.01
CA THR A 131 14.60 -11.06 -2.00
C THR A 131 15.84 -11.79 -2.53
N LYS A 132 15.70 -12.62 -3.58
CA LYS A 132 16.83 -13.34 -4.18
C LYS A 132 17.53 -12.55 -5.29
N TYR A 133 16.78 -11.90 -6.16
CA TYR A 133 17.31 -11.33 -7.41
C TYR A 133 17.16 -9.81 -7.51
N GLY A 134 16.28 -9.19 -6.72
CA GLY A 134 15.93 -7.78 -6.82
C GLY A 134 14.59 -7.56 -7.52
N ALA A 135 14.26 -6.29 -7.78
CA ALA A 135 12.97 -5.91 -8.38
C ALA A 135 13.08 -4.71 -9.31
N ARG A 136 12.21 -4.67 -10.32
CA ARG A 136 11.87 -3.43 -11.03
C ARG A 136 10.80 -2.70 -10.22
N VAL A 137 11.09 -1.46 -9.85
CA VAL A 137 10.13 -0.61 -9.12
C VAL A 137 9.65 0.50 -10.03
N GLN A 138 8.36 0.49 -10.36
CA GLN A 138 7.72 1.56 -11.11
C GLN A 138 6.91 2.45 -10.18
N ILE A 139 7.02 3.76 -10.36
CA ILE A 139 6.36 4.76 -9.52
C ILE A 139 5.66 5.76 -10.41
N LYS A 140 4.35 5.92 -10.17
CA LYS A 140 3.50 6.93 -10.81
C LYS A 140 3.06 7.97 -9.79
N GLY A 141 3.10 9.24 -10.17
CA GLY A 141 2.61 10.37 -9.37
C GLY A 141 3.18 11.70 -9.82
N ARG A 142 2.92 12.76 -9.04
CA ARG A 142 3.58 14.07 -9.20
C ARG A 142 5.01 14.00 -8.68
N GLN A 143 5.96 14.12 -9.60
CA GLN A 143 7.37 13.92 -9.30
C GLN A 143 8.28 14.71 -10.24
N GLY A 144 9.50 14.99 -9.76
CA GLY A 144 10.51 15.71 -10.52
C GLY A 144 11.60 16.30 -9.64
N VAL A 145 12.51 17.03 -10.27
CA VAL A 145 13.59 17.76 -9.58
C VAL A 145 13.01 18.97 -8.85
N ALA A 146 13.30 19.08 -7.57
CA ALA A 146 12.98 20.24 -6.75
C ALA A 146 14.29 20.98 -6.40
N GLY A 147 14.58 22.12 -7.04
CA GLY A 147 15.85 22.82 -6.81
C GLY A 147 16.07 24.09 -7.65
N GLY A 148 17.18 24.79 -7.37
CA GLY A 148 17.49 26.17 -7.81
C GLY A 148 17.63 26.43 -9.31
N GLY A 149 17.57 25.40 -10.16
CA GLY A 149 17.53 25.53 -11.63
C GLY A 149 16.12 25.49 -12.24
N GLY A 150 15.08 25.27 -11.43
CA GLY A 150 13.68 25.21 -11.86
C GLY A 150 12.91 24.04 -11.23
N PHE A 151 11.65 24.28 -10.85
CA PHE A 151 10.74 23.25 -10.34
C PHE A 151 10.12 22.50 -11.53
N TYR A 152 10.68 21.36 -11.92
CA TYR A 152 10.14 20.54 -13.02
C TYR A 152 9.35 19.34 -12.52
N ILE A 153 8.39 19.60 -11.63
CA ILE A 153 7.49 18.59 -11.07
C ILE A 153 6.23 18.48 -11.95
N ARG A 154 5.92 17.26 -12.40
CA ARG A 154 4.73 16.94 -13.20
C ARG A 154 4.30 15.50 -12.94
N ASP A 155 3.13 15.13 -13.44
CA ASP A 155 2.69 13.73 -13.42
C ASP A 155 3.57 12.89 -14.34
N ARG A 156 4.17 11.82 -13.80
CA ARG A 156 5.02 10.90 -14.55
C ARG A 156 4.86 9.48 -14.04
N SER A 157 5.31 8.53 -14.86
CA SER A 157 5.66 7.18 -14.44
C SER A 157 7.15 6.98 -14.71
N ILE A 158 7.90 6.54 -13.71
CA ILE A 158 9.34 6.25 -13.81
C ILE A 158 9.61 4.84 -13.32
N GLN A 159 10.70 4.24 -13.79
CA GLN A 159 11.32 3.07 -13.18
C GLN A 159 12.58 3.51 -12.42
N ILE A 160 12.78 2.99 -11.22
CA ILE A 160 13.99 3.23 -10.43
C ILE A 160 14.64 1.89 -10.01
N PRO A 161 15.96 1.72 -10.23
CA PRO A 161 16.82 2.52 -11.12
C PRO A 161 16.36 2.46 -12.59
N PRO A 162 16.78 3.41 -13.44
CA PRO A 162 16.34 3.48 -14.84
C PRO A 162 16.96 2.39 -15.72
N ASP A 163 17.99 1.70 -15.24
CA ASP A 163 18.61 0.59 -15.96
C ASP A 163 17.73 -0.67 -15.94
N GLN A 164 18.09 -1.63 -16.78
CA GLN A 164 17.41 -2.94 -16.85
C GLN A 164 17.74 -3.85 -15.64
N GLY A 165 18.70 -3.44 -14.81
CA GLY A 165 19.20 -4.20 -13.67
C GLY A 165 18.29 -4.11 -12.44
N GLY A 166 17.45 -3.08 -12.34
CA GLY A 166 16.49 -2.94 -11.26
C GLY A 166 17.14 -2.70 -9.89
N MET A 167 16.31 -2.60 -8.85
CA MET A 167 16.78 -2.46 -7.48
C MET A 167 17.41 -3.76 -7.00
N SER A 168 18.55 -3.66 -6.33
CA SER A 168 19.18 -4.81 -5.68
C SER A 168 18.28 -5.38 -4.57
N PRO A 169 18.44 -6.66 -4.18
CA PRO A 169 17.71 -7.22 -3.04
C PRO A 169 17.81 -6.39 -1.76
N SER A 170 19.00 -5.84 -1.46
CA SER A 170 19.22 -4.99 -0.29
C SER A 170 18.46 -3.66 -0.37
N ASP A 171 18.36 -3.06 -1.55
CA ASP A 171 17.60 -1.82 -1.75
C ASP A 171 16.10 -2.06 -1.58
N VAL A 172 15.58 -3.17 -2.10
CA VAL A 172 14.18 -3.53 -1.90
C VAL A 172 13.87 -3.79 -0.43
N GLU A 173 14.74 -4.48 0.30
CA GLU A 173 14.57 -4.67 1.75
C GLU A 173 14.66 -3.35 2.53
N ALA A 174 15.53 -2.42 2.12
CA ALA A 174 15.61 -1.09 2.71
C ALA A 174 14.33 -0.28 2.46
N MET A 175 13.77 -0.35 1.25
CA MET A 175 12.48 0.25 0.89
C MET A 175 11.35 -0.29 1.76
N TRP A 176 11.22 -1.62 1.86
CA TRP A 176 10.22 -2.28 2.69
C TRP A 176 10.39 -1.92 4.16
N SER A 177 11.63 -1.88 4.67
CA SER A 177 11.92 -1.50 6.05
C SER A 177 11.54 -0.05 6.36
N ALA A 178 11.73 0.87 5.40
CA ALA A 178 11.29 2.26 5.53
C ALA A 178 9.76 2.34 5.68
N TYR A 179 9.02 1.63 4.82
CA TYR A 179 7.56 1.54 4.92
C TYR A 179 7.11 0.92 6.24
N GLU A 180 7.70 -0.19 6.67
CA GLU A 180 7.37 -0.82 7.95
C GLU A 180 7.53 0.16 9.11
N ARG A 181 8.68 0.85 9.19
CA ARG A 181 9.03 1.78 10.28
C ARG A 181 8.12 2.99 10.36
N GLY A 182 7.90 3.71 9.27
CA GLY A 182 7.17 4.99 9.33
C GLY A 182 6.09 5.18 8.27
N GLY A 183 5.68 4.10 7.60
CA GLY A 183 4.63 4.11 6.59
C GLY A 183 5.01 5.00 5.40
N ASP A 184 4.00 5.65 4.86
CA ASP A 184 4.07 6.50 3.67
C ASP A 184 5.15 7.58 3.77
N LYS A 185 5.32 8.17 4.95
CA LYS A 185 6.29 9.27 5.17
C LYS A 185 7.73 8.79 5.03
N GLU A 186 8.10 7.73 5.76
CA GLU A 186 9.48 7.20 5.71
C GLU A 186 9.77 6.53 4.37
N LEU A 187 8.78 5.88 3.75
CA LEU A 187 8.91 5.36 2.40
C LEU A 187 9.17 6.48 1.38
N SER A 188 8.35 7.54 1.38
CA SER A 188 8.49 8.65 0.42
C SER A 188 9.85 9.36 0.59
N LYS A 189 10.31 9.50 1.83
CA LYS A 189 11.66 10.01 2.13
C LYS A 189 12.75 9.09 1.56
N TRP A 190 12.64 7.79 1.79
CA TRP A 190 13.60 6.81 1.27
C TRP A 190 13.63 6.81 -0.26
N LEU A 191 12.45 6.79 -0.90
CA LEU A 191 12.32 6.81 -2.36
C LEU A 191 12.92 8.08 -2.97
N SER A 192 12.69 9.24 -2.36
CA SER A 192 13.28 10.50 -2.84
C SER A 192 14.81 10.47 -2.75
N GLY A 193 15.36 9.96 -1.63
CA GLY A 193 16.81 9.80 -1.48
C GLY A 193 17.39 8.82 -2.50
N TYR A 194 16.74 7.67 -2.70
CA TYR A 194 17.15 6.67 -3.68
C TYR A 194 17.09 7.20 -5.11
N ALA A 195 16.02 7.89 -5.48
CA ALA A 195 15.87 8.48 -6.82
C ALA A 195 16.86 9.63 -7.06
N SER A 196 17.17 10.43 -6.05
CA SER A 196 18.20 11.47 -6.14
C SER A 196 19.58 10.88 -6.47
N ASP A 197 19.90 9.71 -5.88
CA ASP A 197 21.19 9.04 -6.11
C ASP A 197 21.22 8.22 -7.42
N LYS A 198 20.13 7.48 -7.72
CA LYS A 198 20.10 6.46 -8.77
C LYS A 198 19.38 6.85 -10.05
N TYR A 199 18.67 7.99 -10.07
CA TYR A 199 17.87 8.40 -11.22
C TYR A 199 18.27 9.79 -11.73
N VAL A 200 17.97 10.85 -10.97
CA VAL A 200 18.35 12.24 -11.30
C VAL A 200 18.55 12.98 -9.99
N ASP A 201 19.66 13.71 -9.85
CA ASP A 201 19.94 14.48 -8.64
C ASP A 201 18.82 15.49 -8.33
N GLY A 202 18.47 15.58 -7.05
CA GLY A 202 17.36 16.40 -6.55
C GLY A 202 15.97 15.87 -6.89
N TRP A 203 15.81 14.63 -7.36
CA TRP A 203 14.49 14.04 -7.63
C TRP A 203 13.67 13.84 -6.36
N THR A 204 12.41 14.25 -6.40
CA THR A 204 11.47 14.14 -5.28
C THR A 204 10.08 13.71 -5.76
N PHE A 205 9.29 13.20 -4.81
CA PHE A 205 7.90 12.78 -5.03
C PHE A 205 6.96 13.68 -4.21
N GLU A 206 6.13 14.49 -4.87
CA GLU A 206 5.04 15.23 -4.23
C GLU A 206 3.84 14.30 -3.95
N SER A 207 3.55 13.40 -4.88
CA SER A 207 2.56 12.33 -4.70
C SER A 207 3.09 11.00 -5.24
N ILE A 208 2.57 9.91 -4.65
CA ILE A 208 2.71 8.56 -5.20
C ILE A 208 1.30 8.01 -5.34
N ASP A 209 0.84 7.96 -6.58
CA ASP A 209 -0.50 7.52 -6.93
C ASP A 209 -0.52 6.00 -7.17
N ASN A 210 0.61 5.43 -7.59
CA ASN A 210 0.80 4.00 -7.74
C ASN A 210 2.28 3.63 -7.60
N ILE A 211 2.54 2.46 -7.01
CA ILE A 211 3.84 1.80 -6.99
C ILE A 211 3.63 0.33 -7.40
N SER A 212 4.49 -0.19 -8.27
CA SER A 212 4.57 -1.63 -8.56
C SER A 212 5.97 -2.14 -8.27
N ILE A 213 6.06 -3.40 -7.87
CA ILE A 213 7.31 -4.07 -7.51
C ILE A 213 7.28 -5.45 -8.16
N ASP A 214 8.01 -5.58 -9.25
CA ASP A 214 8.02 -6.79 -10.07
C ASP A 214 9.40 -7.44 -9.97
N PRO A 215 9.50 -8.77 -9.78
CA PRO A 215 10.79 -9.45 -9.82
C PRO A 215 11.51 -9.18 -11.14
N ILE A 216 12.84 -9.15 -11.09
CA ILE A 216 13.68 -9.01 -12.29
C ILE A 216 13.54 -10.23 -13.20
#